data_AF-A0A0V0I554-F1
#
_entry.id   AF-A0A0V0I554-F1
#
_cell.length_a   1.000
_cell.length_b   1.000
_cell.length_c   1.000
_cell.angle_alpha   90.00
_cell.angle_beta   90.00
_cell.angle_gamma   90.00
#
_symmetry.space_group_name_H-M   'P 1'
#
loop_
_entity.id
_entity.type
_entity.pdbx_description
1 polymer ?
#
loop_
_entity_poly.entity_id
_entity_poly.type
_entity_poly.pdbx_seq_one_letter_code
_entity_poly.pdbx_strand_id
1 'polypeptide(L)'
;MGFSRGDLVEVGSKEDGFLGSYYEAIVVCQPLKKDYIVQYKTLLKDDQSGPLTEFVTHSELRPVPPVIPVSRFNLNDQVDAFGNDGWWVGRITGKIGSKYFVYFESSGDECGYFISDLRVHQDWIDG
;
A
#
# COMPACT_ATOMS: atom_id res chain seq x y z
N MET A 1 2.81 -18.38 6.88
CA MET A 1 4.25 -18.17 7.16
C MET A 1 4.43 -16.91 8.02
N GLY A 2 5.56 -16.76 8.72
CA GLY A 2 5.86 -15.55 9.51
C GLY A 2 6.91 -14.68 8.82
N PHE A 3 6.92 -13.38 9.10
CA PHE A 3 7.94 -12.47 8.59
C PHE A 3 9.15 -12.45 9.52
N SER A 4 10.34 -12.24 8.96
CA SER A 4 11.60 -12.16 9.68
C SER A 4 12.14 -10.74 9.68
N ARG A 5 13.03 -10.45 10.64
CA ARG A 5 13.73 -9.16 10.68
C ARG A 5 14.46 -8.92 9.36
N GLY A 6 14.24 -7.74 8.76
CA GLY A 6 14.81 -7.33 7.49
C GLY A 6 13.90 -7.57 6.29
N ASP A 7 12.79 -8.29 6.45
CA ASP A 7 11.84 -8.53 5.36
C ASP A 7 11.14 -7.23 4.95
N LEU A 8 11.00 -7.04 3.64
CA LEU A 8 10.21 -5.98 3.05
C LEU A 8 8.74 -6.41 3.02
N VAL A 9 7.89 -5.59 3.63
CA VAL A 9 6.46 -5.85 3.77
C VAL A 9 5.67 -4.60 3.42
N GLU A 10 4.39 -4.79 3.16
CA GLU A 10 3.42 -3.71 3.15
C GLU A 10 2.48 -3.85 4.33
N VAL A 11 2.20 -2.72 4.99
CA VAL A 11 1.25 -2.63 6.09
C VAL A 11 -0.06 -2.06 5.54
N GLY A 12 -1.14 -2.82 5.66
CA GLY A 12 -2.48 -2.35 5.39
C GLY A 12 -3.09 -1.73 6.65
N SER A 13 -3.41 -0.44 6.61
CA SER A 13 -4.05 0.22 7.76
C SER A 13 -5.55 -0.06 7.79
N LYS A 14 -6.07 -0.25 9.01
CA LYS A 14 -7.50 -0.44 9.31
C LYS A 14 -8.14 0.82 9.89
N GLU A 15 -7.37 1.89 10.04
CA GLU A 15 -7.85 3.15 10.60
C GLU A 15 -8.73 3.90 9.58
N ASP A 16 -9.79 4.53 10.08
CA ASP A 16 -10.65 5.40 9.27
C ASP A 16 -9.80 6.52 8.63
N GLY A 17 -9.92 6.67 7.31
CA GLY A 17 -9.10 7.58 6.50
C GLY A 17 -7.88 6.93 5.85
N PHE A 18 -7.45 5.75 6.32
CA PHE A 18 -6.37 4.95 5.71
C PHE A 18 -6.86 3.60 5.17
N LEU A 19 -8.17 3.36 5.21
CA LEU A 19 -8.77 2.15 4.65
C LEU A 19 -8.46 2.01 3.15
N GLY A 20 -7.91 0.85 2.79
CA GLY A 20 -7.47 0.55 1.43
C GLY A 20 -6.10 1.13 1.08
N SER A 21 -5.33 1.59 2.06
CA SER A 21 -3.93 2.01 1.86
C SER A 21 -2.95 0.92 2.29
N TYR A 22 -1.83 0.84 1.58
CA TYR A 22 -0.70 -0.02 1.89
C TYR A 22 0.59 0.78 1.92
N TYR A 23 1.30 0.72 3.04
CA TYR A 23 2.55 1.45 3.23
C TYR A 23 3.74 0.50 3.27
N GLU A 24 4.79 0.81 2.53
CA GLU A 24 6.00 0.00 2.54
C GLU A 24 6.75 0.14 3.86
N ALA A 25 7.11 -1.00 4.44
CA ALA A 25 7.83 -1.08 5.70
C ALA A 25 8.86 -2.22 5.72
N ILE A 26 9.73 -2.18 6.72
CA ILE A 26 10.74 -3.19 7.00
C ILE A 26 10.45 -3.77 8.37
N VAL A 27 10.44 -5.10 8.48
CA VAL A 27 10.29 -5.75 9.79
C VAL A 27 11.55 -5.54 10.62
N VAL A 28 11.41 -4.89 11.78
CA VAL A 28 12.51 -4.62 12.71
C VAL A 28 12.68 -5.78 13.69
N CYS A 29 11.60 -6.27 14.27
CA CYS A 29 11.59 -7.46 15.12
C CYS A 29 10.19 -8.03 15.29
N GLN A 30 10.13 -9.25 15.81
CA GLN A 30 8.90 -9.95 16.16
C GLN A 30 8.90 -10.24 17.67
N PRO A 31 8.33 -9.35 18.50
CA PRO A 31 8.31 -9.55 19.95
C PRO A 31 7.41 -10.71 20.39
N LEU A 32 6.31 -10.97 19.66
CA LEU A 32 5.32 -12.00 19.95
C LEU A 32 4.94 -12.75 18.67
N LYS A 33 4.40 -13.97 18.79
CA LYS A 33 4.09 -14.85 17.63
C LYS A 33 3.23 -14.20 16.54
N LYS A 34 2.41 -13.19 16.87
CA LYS A 34 1.50 -12.53 15.92
C LYS A 34 1.74 -11.03 15.76
N ASP A 35 2.70 -10.48 16.50
CA ASP A 35 2.90 -9.03 16.56
C ASP A 35 4.30 -8.72 16.05
N TYR A 36 4.40 -7.68 15.24
CA TYR A 36 5.61 -7.24 14.59
C TYR A 36 5.83 -5.77 14.89
N ILE A 37 7.10 -5.39 15.00
CA ILE A 37 7.50 -4.00 14.96
C ILE A 37 8.04 -3.75 13.56
N VAL A 38 7.42 -2.82 12.85
CA VAL A 38 7.81 -2.44 11.50
C VAL A 38 8.27 -0.99 11.48
N GLN A 39 9.21 -0.70 10.58
CA GLN A 39 9.66 0.66 10.32
C GLN A 39 9.25 1.02 8.89
N TYR A 40 8.45 2.06 8.74
CA TYR A 40 8.01 2.54 7.44
C TYR A 40 9.17 3.14 6.65
N LYS A 41 9.12 3.02 5.32
CA LYS A 41 10.13 3.63 4.45
C LYS A 41 9.84 5.09 4.14
N THR A 42 8.57 5.42 3.98
CA THR A 42 8.10 6.72 3.49
C THR A 42 7.50 7.58 4.59
N LEU A 43 6.92 6.96 5.63
CA LEU A 43 6.35 7.69 6.77
C LEU A 43 7.41 8.08 7.81
N LEU A 44 7.33 9.32 8.27
CA LEU A 44 8.15 9.87 9.34
C LEU A 44 7.35 10.01 10.63
N LYS A 45 8.05 10.08 11.76
CA LYS A 45 7.46 10.48 13.03
C LYS A 45 7.02 11.95 12.99
N ASP A 46 6.09 12.33 13.85
CA ASP A 46 5.58 13.70 13.96
C ASP A 46 6.68 14.75 14.23
N ASP A 47 7.69 14.35 15.00
CA ASP A 47 8.85 15.19 15.31
C ASP A 47 9.91 15.24 14.19
N GLN A 48 9.66 14.52 13.09
CA GLN A 48 10.56 14.34 11.94
C GLN A 48 11.96 13.81 12.33
N SER A 49 12.10 13.21 13.52
CA SER A 49 13.38 12.67 14.01
C SER A 49 13.85 11.45 13.24
N GLY A 50 12.97 10.85 12.44
CA GLY A 50 13.28 9.73 11.57
C GLY A 50 12.04 8.95 11.14
N PRO A 51 12.25 7.76 10.56
CA PRO A 51 11.18 6.89 10.10
C PRO A 51 10.21 6.50 11.21
N LEU A 52 8.93 6.45 10.89
CA LEU A 52 7.89 5.96 11.79
C LEU A 52 8.09 4.47 12.08
N THR A 53 7.91 4.09 13.33
CA THR A 53 7.96 2.69 13.77
C THR A 53 6.69 2.38 14.54
N GLU A 54 6.06 1.26 14.21
CA GLU A 54 4.73 0.92 14.73
C GLU A 54 4.63 -0.56 15.08
N PHE A 55 3.75 -0.87 16.03
CA PHE A 55 3.33 -2.23 16.35
C PHE A 55 2.16 -2.63 15.45
N VAL A 56 2.33 -3.69 14.68
CA VAL A 56 1.33 -4.19 13.74
C VAL A 56 1.13 -5.69 13.92
N THR A 57 -0.08 -6.17 13.62
CA THR A 57 -0.41 -7.59 13.68
C THR A 57 -0.09 -8.29 12.37
N HIS A 58 0.06 -9.62 12.41
CA HIS A 58 0.22 -10.44 11.20
C HIS A 58 -0.87 -10.19 10.15
N SER A 59 -2.11 -9.90 10.57
CA SER A 59 -3.24 -9.64 9.68
C SER A 59 -3.17 -8.31 8.92
N GLU A 60 -2.30 -7.41 9.35
CA GLU A 60 -2.08 -6.10 8.72
C GLU A 60 -0.87 -6.15 7.78
N LEU A 61 -0.11 -7.26 7.79
CA LEU A 61 1.07 -7.42 6.98
C LEU A 61 0.80 -8.29 5.76
N ARG A 62 1.38 -7.88 4.64
CA ARG A 62 1.55 -8.69 3.45
C ARG A 62 2.97 -8.56 2.89
N PRO A 63 3.49 -9.55 2.15
CA PRO A 63 4.70 -9.34 1.38
C PRO A 63 4.50 -8.21 0.37
N VAL A 64 5.58 -7.54 -0.03
CA VAL A 64 5.53 -6.62 -1.17
C VAL A 64 5.07 -7.40 -2.40
N PRO A 65 3.98 -6.99 -3.08
CA PRO A 65 3.45 -7.75 -4.20
C PRO A 65 4.47 -7.78 -5.35
N PRO A 66 4.52 -8.88 -6.13
CA PRO A 66 5.38 -8.95 -7.28
C PRO A 66 4.98 -7.89 -8.31
N VAL A 67 5.98 -7.29 -8.96
CA VAL A 67 5.75 -6.30 -10.01
C VAL A 67 5.22 -7.01 -11.25
N ILE A 68 3.97 -6.73 -11.62
CA ILE A 68 3.36 -7.18 -12.87
C ILE A 68 3.53 -6.08 -13.91
N PRO A 69 4.32 -6.28 -14.98
CA PRO A 69 4.48 -5.27 -16.02
C PRO A 69 3.15 -5.04 -16.75
N VAL A 70 2.71 -3.78 -16.81
CA VAL A 70 1.48 -3.39 -17.49
C VAL A 70 1.77 -2.28 -18.49
N SER A 71 1.26 -2.43 -19.71
CA SER A 71 1.38 -1.42 -20.76
C SER A 71 0.19 -0.46 -20.82
N ARG A 72 -0.96 -0.87 -20.27
CA ARG A 72 -2.20 -0.09 -20.19
C ARG A 72 -3.17 -0.67 -19.16
N PHE A 73 -4.00 0.19 -18.60
CA PHE A 73 -5.18 -0.21 -17.82
C PHE A 73 -6.46 0.04 -18.64
N ASN A 74 -7.53 -0.67 -18.30
CA ASN A 74 -8.85 -0.53 -18.89
C ASN A 74 -9.84 0.04 -17.88
N LEU A 75 -10.97 0.52 -18.38
CA LEU A 75 -12.08 0.95 -17.54
C LEU A 75 -12.48 -0.19 -16.59
N ASN A 76 -12.69 0.14 -15.32
CA ASN A 76 -13.02 -0.74 -14.21
C ASN A 76 -11.91 -1.66 -13.71
N ASP A 77 -10.69 -1.61 -14.26
CA ASP A 77 -9.56 -2.33 -13.68
C ASP A 77 -9.31 -1.84 -12.24
N GLN A 78 -9.10 -2.78 -11.32
CA GLN A 78 -8.70 -2.48 -9.95
C GLN A 78 -7.18 -2.29 -9.90
N VAL A 79 -6.75 -1.19 -9.29
CA VAL A 79 -5.36 -0.77 -9.26
C VAL A 79 -4.98 -0.29 -7.86
N ASP A 80 -3.69 -0.34 -7.55
CA ASP A 80 -3.14 0.47 -6.47
C ASP A 80 -2.52 1.73 -7.08
N ALA A 81 -2.90 2.91 -6.58
CA ALA A 81 -2.33 4.19 -6.98
C ALA A 81 -1.38 4.73 -5.91
N PHE A 82 -0.19 5.16 -6.32
CA PHE A 82 0.80 5.71 -5.40
C PHE A 82 0.49 7.18 -5.10
N GLY A 83 0.24 7.51 -3.84
CA GLY A 83 -0.05 8.86 -3.37
C GLY A 83 0.02 8.95 -1.86
N ASN A 84 0.31 10.13 -1.31
CA ASN A 84 0.46 10.33 0.15
C ASN A 84 1.34 9.25 0.79
N ASP A 85 2.49 8.97 0.18
CA ASP A 85 3.51 8.05 0.67
C ASP A 85 3.10 6.56 0.74
N GLY A 86 1.94 6.18 0.17
CA GLY A 86 1.42 4.82 0.16
C GLY A 86 0.71 4.43 -1.14
N TRP A 87 0.31 3.16 -1.20
CA TRP A 87 -0.44 2.55 -2.30
C TRP A 87 -1.92 2.45 -1.94
N TRP A 88 -2.80 3.07 -2.74
CA TRP A 88 -4.22 3.18 -2.44
C TRP A 88 -5.05 2.38 -3.44
N VAL A 89 -5.89 1.47 -2.94
CA VAL A 89 -6.78 0.66 -3.76
C VAL A 89 -7.85 1.55 -4.38
N GLY A 90 -7.94 1.51 -5.70
CA GLY A 90 -8.96 2.22 -6.45
C GLY A 90 -9.31 1.52 -7.74
N ARG A 91 -10.18 2.16 -8.52
CA ARG A 91 -10.67 1.63 -9.80
C ARG A 91 -10.51 2.64 -10.91
N ILE A 92 -10.07 2.19 -12.09
CA ILE A 92 -10.00 3.06 -13.27
C ILE A 92 -11.41 3.47 -13.72
N THR A 93 -11.66 4.77 -13.80
CA THR A 93 -12.92 5.35 -14.30
C THR A 93 -12.76 6.04 -15.65
N GLY A 94 -11.52 6.31 -16.07
CA GLY A 94 -11.27 6.94 -17.36
C GLY A 94 -9.80 7.18 -17.66
N LYS A 95 -9.55 7.75 -18.84
CA LYS A 95 -8.22 8.18 -19.28
C LYS A 95 -8.35 9.45 -20.11
N ILE A 96 -7.57 10.47 -19.78
CA ILE A 96 -7.44 11.70 -20.58
C ILE A 96 -5.97 11.94 -20.87
N GLY A 97 -5.61 11.93 -22.15
CA GLY A 97 -4.21 12.01 -22.57
C GLY A 97 -3.37 10.86 -22.00
N SER A 98 -2.36 11.18 -21.19
CA SER A 98 -1.45 10.23 -20.55
C SER A 98 -1.86 9.83 -19.13
N LYS A 99 -2.91 10.44 -18.56
CA LYS A 99 -3.35 10.17 -17.18
C LYS A 99 -4.55 9.24 -17.14
N TYR A 100 -4.51 8.29 -16.22
CA TYR A 100 -5.64 7.45 -15.84
C TYR A 100 -6.32 8.06 -14.62
N PHE A 101 -7.64 8.11 -14.64
CA PHE A 101 -8.44 8.56 -13.50
C PHE A 101 -8.81 7.35 -12.66
N VAL A 102 -8.56 7.47 -11.36
CA VAL A 102 -8.77 6.42 -10.37
C VAL A 102 -9.77 6.94 -9.35
N TYR A 103 -10.85 6.20 -9.16
CA TYR A 103 -11.84 6.43 -8.11
C TYR A 103 -11.52 5.60 -6.87
N PHE A 104 -11.58 6.23 -5.71
CA PHE A 104 -11.33 5.61 -4.41
C PHE A 104 -12.66 5.44 -3.67
N GLU A 105 -13.08 4.19 -3.47
CA GLU A 105 -14.38 3.90 -2.83
C GLU A 105 -14.45 4.37 -1.37
N SER A 106 -13.31 4.40 -0.65
CA SER A 106 -13.25 4.79 0.75
C SER A 106 -13.47 6.29 0.98
N SER A 107 -12.94 7.16 0.11
CA SER A 107 -13.09 8.61 0.24
C SER A 107 -14.13 9.22 -0.71
N GLY A 108 -14.46 8.53 -1.81
CA GLY A 108 -15.28 9.06 -2.89
C GLY A 108 -14.53 9.99 -3.85
N ASP A 109 -13.21 10.13 -3.69
CA ASP A 109 -12.39 10.98 -4.55
C ASP A 109 -12.07 10.33 -5.90
N GLU A 110 -11.81 11.17 -6.90
CA GLU A 110 -11.27 10.76 -8.18
C GLU A 110 -10.02 11.59 -8.52
N CYS A 111 -8.90 10.92 -8.76
CA CYS A 111 -7.61 11.57 -9.02
C CYS A 111 -6.94 11.01 -10.28
N GLY A 112 -6.17 11.86 -10.97
CA GLY A 112 -5.47 11.52 -12.21
C GLY A 112 -3.99 11.17 -12.01
N TYR A 113 -3.60 9.94 -12.37
CA TYR A 113 -2.26 9.37 -12.19
C TYR A 113 -1.59 9.02 -13.52
N PHE A 114 -0.26 9.04 -13.56
CA PHE A 114 0.47 8.43 -14.67
C PHE A 114 0.55 6.92 -14.49
N ILE A 115 0.78 6.19 -15.59
CA ILE A 115 0.93 4.72 -15.54
C ILE A 115 2.09 4.28 -14.63
N SER A 116 3.12 5.12 -14.46
CA SER A 116 4.25 4.88 -13.55
C SER A 116 3.86 4.85 -12.07
N ASP A 117 2.74 5.50 -11.74
CA ASP A 117 2.27 5.66 -10.37
C ASP A 117 1.15 4.67 -10.06
N LEU A 118 0.89 3.72 -10.96
CA LEU A 118 -0.15 2.71 -10.86
C LEU A 118 0.46 1.31 -10.94
N ARG A 119 -0.12 0.37 -10.21
CA ARG A 119 0.16 -1.06 -10.35
C ARG A 119 -1.13 -1.87 -10.29
N VAL A 120 -1.07 -3.11 -10.77
CA VAL A 120 -2.18 -4.06 -10.65
C VAL A 120 -2.44 -4.32 -9.16
N HIS A 121 -3.68 -4.14 -8.73
CA HIS A 121 -4.08 -4.53 -7.39
C HIS A 121 -3.96 -6.04 -7.21
N GLN A 122 -3.37 -6.48 -6.10
CA GLN A 122 -3.20 -7.88 -5.75
C GLN A 122 -3.62 -8.11 -4.31
N ASP A 123 -4.52 -9.07 -4.10
CA ASP A 123 -4.90 -9.52 -2.77
C ASP A 123 -3.89 -10.53 -2.23
N TRP A 124 -3.60 -10.42 -0.93
CA TRP A 124 -2.83 -11.42 -0.21
C TRP A 124 -3.80 -12.36 0.54
N ILE A 125 -3.98 -13.57 -0.01
CA ILE A 125 -4.95 -14.56 0.51
C ILE A 125 -4.20 -15.66 1.26
N ASP A 126 -4.70 -16.01 2.44
CA ASP A 126 -4.27 -17.16 3.27
C ASP A 126 -2.85 -17.17 3.86
N GLY A 127 -2.04 -16.12 3.68
CA GLY A 127 -0.79 -15.93 4.44
C GLY A 127 0.26 -17.03 4.24
#